data_AF-A0A022W069-F1
#
_entry.id   AF-A0A022W069-F1
#
_cell.length_a   1.000
_cell.length_b   1.000
_cell.length_c   1.000
_cell.angle_alpha   90.00
_cell.angle_beta   90.00
_cell.angle_gamma   90.00
#
_symmetry.space_group_name_H-M   'P 1'
#
loop_
_entity.id
_entity.type
_entity.pdbx_description
1 polymer ?
#
loop_
_entity_poly.entity_id
_entity_poly.type
_entity_poly.pdbx_seq_one_letter_code
_entity_poly.pdbx_strand_id
1 'polypeptide(L)'
;MGSESEKHSSWGISILHEPKDAVFDVVAVHGLNGHAFDTWTHKRTGVMWLKDLLPKELPNARIMTYGYRARFGDFTAHQDIRTIAENLLQQLSGLRQDKV
;
A
#
# COMPACT_ATOMS: atom_id res chain seq x y z
N MET A 1 -16.12 3.45 -25.70
CA MET A 1 -14.75 3.97 -25.45
C MET A 1 -14.76 4.54 -24.04
N GLY A 2 -14.41 3.72 -23.05
CA GLY A 2 -14.38 4.11 -21.63
C GLY A 2 -12.93 4.19 -21.19
N SER A 3 -12.56 5.34 -20.63
CA SER A 3 -11.24 5.75 -20.20
C SER A 3 -10.48 4.68 -19.41
N GLU A 4 -9.21 4.47 -19.76
CA GLU A 4 -8.22 3.79 -18.93
C GLU A 4 -8.11 4.51 -17.59
N SER A 5 -8.81 4.00 -16.57
CA SER A 5 -8.55 4.34 -15.18
C SER A 5 -7.13 3.93 -14.85
N GLU A 6 -6.34 4.86 -14.32
CA GLU A 6 -4.98 4.65 -13.82
C GLU A 6 -4.89 3.32 -13.07
N LYS A 7 -4.22 2.34 -13.68
CA LYS A 7 -3.90 1.09 -13.00
C LYS A 7 -2.85 1.42 -11.96
N HIS A 8 -3.28 1.81 -10.75
CA HIS A 8 -2.41 1.74 -9.60
C HIS A 8 -1.81 0.35 -9.58
N SER A 9 -0.49 0.25 -9.72
CA SER A 9 0.20 -1.03 -9.60
C SER A 9 -0.21 -1.63 -8.27
N SER A 10 -0.90 -2.77 -8.30
CA SER A 10 -1.30 -3.52 -7.10
C SER A 10 -0.10 -4.10 -6.34
N TRP A 11 1.11 -3.89 -6.84
CA TRP A 11 2.36 -4.43 -6.33
C TRP A 11 3.30 -3.31 -5.90
N GLY A 12 4.02 -3.54 -4.80
CA GLY A 12 4.91 -2.55 -4.22
C GLY A 12 4.18 -1.53 -3.36
N ILE A 13 4.89 -0.47 -3.00
CA ILE A 13 4.35 0.65 -2.22
C ILE A 13 3.49 1.52 -3.13
N SER A 14 2.28 1.82 -2.66
CA SER A 14 1.41 2.86 -3.20
C SER A 14 1.15 3.92 -2.14
N ILE A 15 1.42 5.19 -2.47
CA ILE A 15 1.11 6.32 -1.60
C ILE A 15 -0.37 6.68 -1.76
N LEU A 16 -1.10 6.66 -0.65
CA LEU A 16 -2.53 6.97 -0.57
C LEU A 16 -2.79 8.40 -0.12
N HIS A 17 -1.89 8.96 0.68
CA HIS A 17 -1.91 10.34 1.15
C HIS A 17 -0.47 10.83 1.35
N GLU A 18 -0.12 11.95 0.72
CA GLU A 18 1.21 12.59 0.81
C GLU A 18 1.03 14.03 1.29
N PRO A 19 1.18 14.30 2.59
CA PRO A 19 1.24 15.67 3.08
C PRO A 19 2.59 16.30 2.73
N LYS A 20 2.59 17.63 2.59
CA LYS A 20 3.81 18.41 2.31
C LYS A 20 4.87 18.20 3.40
N ASP A 21 4.45 18.27 4.65
CA ASP A 21 5.30 18.19 5.85
C ASP A 21 4.95 16.93 6.66
N ALA A 22 5.13 15.77 6.04
CA ALA A 22 4.89 14.48 6.69
C ALA A 22 5.79 14.32 7.93
N VAL A 23 5.20 14.09 9.10
CA VAL A 23 5.94 13.89 10.36
C VAL A 23 6.19 12.41 10.69
N PHE A 24 5.43 11.50 10.09
CA PHE A 24 5.64 10.07 10.16
C PHE A 24 4.98 9.35 8.96
N ASP A 25 5.37 8.10 8.75
CA ASP A 25 4.80 7.22 7.73
C ASP A 25 3.91 6.15 8.35
N VAL A 26 2.78 5.85 7.71
CA VAL A 26 1.93 4.69 7.97
C VAL A 26 2.00 3.78 6.76
N VAL A 27 2.47 2.54 6.93
CA VAL A 27 2.53 1.54 5.86
C VAL A 27 1.60 0.39 6.21
N ALA A 28 0.51 0.24 5.47
CA ALA A 28 -0.42 -0.87 5.63
C ALA A 28 0.00 -2.06 4.77
N VAL A 29 0.18 -3.23 5.39
CA VAL A 29 0.53 -4.48 4.72
C VAL A 29 -0.66 -5.43 4.79
N HIS A 30 -1.15 -5.89 3.63
CA HIS A 30 -2.30 -6.80 3.61
C HIS A 30 -1.91 -8.23 4.02
N GLY A 31 -2.91 -9.02 4.43
CA GLY A 31 -2.74 -10.42 4.81
C GLY A 31 -2.88 -11.40 3.64
N LEU A 32 -2.91 -12.68 4.00
CA LEU A 32 -3.11 -13.81 3.09
C LEU A 32 -4.39 -13.66 2.26
N ASN A 33 -4.30 -13.95 0.96
CA ASN A 33 -5.37 -13.73 -0.04
C ASN A 33 -5.91 -12.28 -0.09
N GLY A 34 -5.18 -11.32 0.49
CA GLY A 34 -5.50 -9.91 0.43
C GLY A 34 -5.00 -9.24 -0.84
N HIS A 35 -5.49 -8.01 -1.05
CA HIS A 35 -5.06 -7.08 -2.09
C HIS A 35 -4.75 -5.73 -1.47
N ALA A 36 -3.77 -4.99 -2.02
CA ALA A 36 -3.29 -3.73 -1.45
C ALA A 36 -4.37 -2.65 -1.33
N PHE A 37 -5.46 -2.74 -2.10
CA PHE A 37 -6.56 -1.77 -2.06
C PHE A 37 -7.83 -2.41 -1.48
N ASP A 38 -8.23 -3.58 -1.99
CA ASP A 38 -9.52 -4.20 -1.66
C ASP A 38 -9.61 -4.60 -0.20
N THR A 39 -8.48 -4.99 0.42
CA THR A 39 -8.44 -5.35 1.86
C THR A 39 -8.94 -4.22 2.74
N TRP A 40 -8.68 -2.98 2.34
CA TRP A 40 -8.97 -1.78 3.12
C TRP A 40 -10.25 -1.07 2.64
N THR A 41 -10.92 -1.62 1.63
CA THR A 41 -12.07 -1.01 0.97
C THR A 41 -13.35 -1.70 1.40
N HIS A 42 -14.28 -0.92 1.97
CA HIS A 42 -15.60 -1.43 2.31
C HIS A 42 -16.40 -1.72 1.04
N LYS A 43 -16.69 -3.01 0.80
CA LYS A 43 -17.24 -3.52 -0.48
C LYS A 43 -18.51 -2.82 -0.98
N ARG A 44 -19.39 -2.40 -0.06
CA ARG A 44 -20.68 -1.79 -0.44
C ARG A 44 -20.58 -0.29 -0.70
N THR A 45 -19.72 0.42 0.05
CA THR A 45 -19.64 1.88 -0.04
C THR A 45 -18.48 2.34 -0.92
N GLY A 46 -17.53 1.46 -1.23
CA GLY A 46 -16.30 1.82 -1.94
C GLY A 46 -15.32 2.64 -1.10
N VAL A 47 -15.63 2.90 0.18
CA VAL A 47 -14.78 3.69 1.06
C VAL A 47 -13.55 2.88 1.45
N MET A 48 -12.38 3.38 1.07
CA MET A 48 -11.09 2.84 1.47
C MET A 48 -10.59 3.61 2.70
N TRP A 49 -10.72 3.04 3.89
CA TRP A 49 -10.54 3.83 5.13
C TRP A 49 -9.14 4.46 5.26
N LEU A 50 -8.09 3.80 4.76
CA LEU A 50 -6.72 4.35 4.74
C LEU A 50 -6.58 5.61 3.89
N LYS A 51 -7.37 5.74 2.82
CA LYS A 51 -7.32 6.87 1.88
C LYS A 51 -8.39 7.93 2.18
N ASP A 52 -9.60 7.50 2.53
CA ASP A 52 -10.75 8.40 2.57
C ASP A 52 -11.07 8.92 3.98
N LEU A 53 -10.60 8.21 5.02
CA LEU A 53 -10.93 8.50 6.42
C LEU A 53 -9.67 8.83 7.23
N LEU A 54 -8.63 8.01 7.16
CA LEU A 54 -7.42 8.17 7.96
C LEU A 54 -6.70 9.52 7.76
N PRO A 55 -6.61 10.11 6.55
CA PRO A 55 -6.01 11.44 6.38
C PRO A 55 -6.75 12.56 7.11
N LYS A 56 -8.03 12.37 7.46
CA LYS A 56 -8.80 13.38 8.22
C LYS A 56 -8.41 13.39 9.69
N GLU A 57 -8.09 12.22 10.24
CA GLU A 57 -7.65 12.05 11.62
C GLU A 57 -6.15 12.30 11.78
N LEU A 58 -5.35 11.93 10.77
CA LEU A 58 -3.90 12.04 10.75
C LEU A 58 -3.42 12.83 9.50
N PRO A 59 -3.69 14.15 9.42
CA PRO A 59 -3.43 14.93 8.21
C PRO A 59 -1.95 15.04 7.86
N ASN A 60 -1.06 14.98 8.86
CA ASN A 60 0.38 15.10 8.70
C ASN A 60 1.10 13.75 8.57
N ALA A 61 0.36 12.65 8.39
CA ALA A 61 0.95 11.33 8.15
C ALA A 61 1.03 11.05 6.65
N ARG A 62 2.17 10.56 6.15
CA ARG A 62 2.18 9.91 4.84
C ARG A 62 1.55 8.53 5.01
N ILE A 63 0.53 8.23 4.21
CA ILE A 63 -0.18 6.94 4.30
C ILE A 63 0.08 6.15 3.03
N MET A 64 0.48 4.90 3.20
CA MET A 64 0.85 3.98 2.14
C MET A 64 0.20 2.61 2.35
N THR A 65 0.00 1.89 1.25
CA THR A 65 -0.32 0.46 1.26
C THR A 65 0.74 -0.30 0.47
N TYR A 66 1.07 -1.51 0.91
CA TYR A 66 2.06 -2.36 0.25
C TYR A 66 1.40 -3.64 -0.26
N GLY A 67 1.56 -3.88 -1.56
CA GLY A 67 1.04 -5.05 -2.26
C GLY A 67 2.10 -6.09 -2.56
N TYR A 68 1.85 -7.34 -2.20
CA TYR A 68 2.68 -8.50 -2.55
C TYR A 68 1.82 -9.71 -2.87
N ARG A 69 2.38 -10.70 -3.59
CA ARG A 69 1.64 -11.91 -3.96
C ARG A 69 1.36 -12.75 -2.71
N ALA A 70 0.13 -12.70 -2.24
CA ALA A 70 -0.31 -13.41 -1.03
C ALA A 70 -1.26 -14.59 -1.33
N ARG A 71 -1.23 -15.18 -2.53
CA ARG A 71 -2.09 -16.32 -2.86
C ARG A 71 -1.64 -17.55 -2.06
N PHE A 72 -2.59 -18.22 -1.41
CA PHE A 72 -2.29 -19.39 -0.56
C PHE A 72 -1.51 -20.51 -1.28
N GLY A 73 -1.76 -20.74 -2.58
CA GLY A 73 -1.03 -21.73 -3.37
C GLY A 73 0.40 -21.33 -3.76
N ASP A 74 0.73 -20.03 -3.71
CA ASP A 74 2.07 -19.52 -4.04
C ASP A 74 3.00 -19.50 -2.82
N PHE A 75 2.43 -19.45 -1.60
CA PHE A 75 3.16 -19.52 -0.33
C PHE A 75 3.91 -20.85 -0.17
N THR A 76 3.40 -21.93 -0.74
CA THR A 76 4.07 -23.25 -0.75
C THR A 76 5.08 -23.39 -1.88
N ALA A 77 5.09 -22.48 -2.86
CA ALA A 77 5.87 -22.63 -4.07
C ALA A 77 7.15 -21.78 -4.06
N HIS A 78 7.11 -20.44 -4.06
CA HIS A 78 8.32 -19.64 -4.37
C HIS A 78 8.32 -18.19 -3.85
N GLN A 79 7.62 -17.87 -2.76
CA GLN A 79 7.67 -16.53 -2.14
C GLN A 79 8.20 -16.63 -0.72
N ASP A 80 9.47 -16.24 -0.55
CA ASP A 80 10.07 -16.10 0.77
C ASP A 80 9.58 -14.78 1.40
N ILE A 81 8.99 -14.87 2.60
CA ILE A 81 8.57 -13.72 3.39
C ILE A 81 9.73 -12.72 3.61
N ARG A 82 10.97 -13.22 3.64
CA ARG A 82 12.18 -12.38 3.71
C ARG A 82 12.32 -11.50 2.48
N THR A 83 12.18 -12.06 1.28
CA THR A 83 12.24 -11.27 0.03
C THR A 83 11.13 -10.24 -0.05
N ILE A 84 9.92 -10.57 0.43
CA ILE A 84 8.82 -9.60 0.51
C ILE A 84 9.19 -8.45 1.45
N ALA A 85 9.74 -8.75 2.63
CA ALA A 85 10.18 -7.75 3.59
C ALA A 85 11.35 -6.89 3.05
N GLU A 86 12.33 -7.51 2.40
CA GLU A 86 13.46 -6.82 1.77
C GLU A 86 12.98 -5.85 0.67
N ASN A 87 12.08 -6.29 -0.20
CA ASN A 87 11.49 -5.44 -1.23
C ASN A 87 10.73 -4.24 -0.64
N LEU A 88 9.95 -4.47 0.43
CA LEU A 88 9.27 -3.40 1.15
C LEU A 88 10.27 -2.39 1.72
N LEU A 89 11.31 -2.87 2.43
CA LEU A 89 12.32 -2.01 3.03
C LEU A 89 13.11 -1.22 1.99
N GLN A 90 13.45 -1.83 0.85
CA GLN A 90 14.16 -1.17 -0.23
C GLN A 90 13.34 -0.02 -0.83
N GLN A 91 12.06 -0.27 -1.12
CA GLN A 91 11.18 0.78 -1.66
C GLN A 91 10.93 1.89 -0.65
N LEU A 92 10.71 1.54 0.62
CA LEU A 92 10.50 2.52 1.68
C LEU A 92 11.76 3.38 1.91
N SER A 93 12.95 2.77 1.85
CA SER A 93 14.21 3.48 1.93
C SER A 93 14.38 4.47 0.77
N GLY A 94 14.07 4.06 -0.47
CA GLY A 94 14.12 4.94 -1.63
C GLY A 94 13.22 6.17 -1.47
N LEU A 95 11.95 5.96 -1.11
CA LEU A 95 10.98 7.05 -0.89
C LEU A 95 11.40 8.05 0.19
N ARG A 96 12.18 7.61 1.19
CA ARG A 96 12.69 8.49 2.26
C ARG A 96 13.97 9.22 1.87
N GLN A 97 14.77 8.67 0.98
CA GLN A 97 16.02 9.27 0.51
C GLN A 97 15.77 10.35 -0.55
N ASP A 98 14.70 10.23 -1.35
CA ASP A 98 14.36 11.18 -2.43
C ASP A 98 13.85 12.56 -1.95
N LYS A 99 13.93 12.85 -0.64
CA LYS A 99 13.51 14.13 -0.03
C LYS A 99 14.68 14.97 0.53
N VAL A 100 15.90 14.75 0.05
CA VAL A 100 17.09 15.60 0.38
C VAL A 100 17.26 16.72 -0.63
#